data_AF-A0A353G1Y1-F1
#
_entry.id   AF-A0A353G1Y1-F1
#
_cell.length_a   1.000
_cell.length_b   1.000
_cell.length_c   1.000
_cell.angle_alpha   90.00
_cell.angle_beta   90.00
_cell.angle_gamma   90.00
#
_symmetry.space_group_name_H-M   'P 1'
#
loop_
_entity.id
_entity.type
_entity.pdbx_description
1 polymer ?
#
loop_
_entity_poly.entity_id
_entity_poly.type
_entity_poly.pdbx_seq_one_letter_code
_entity_poly.pdbx_strand_id
1 'polypeptide(L)'
;MPIFTLGVTVILARLFPYPALWIAGRYGSFFTHLSFVWFPVVILLATYLPPAIVAIIFVRKAKLRNRLPHKIPGQTPILIGLILIVLYMVPRFYASTIPGGGAAYVVSIYGPLFIIPANILIIMGVTKTLLATLPRLPIHSARTAAGYVPKQG
;
A
#
# COMPACT_ATOMS: atom_id res chain seq x y z
N MET A 1 -5.59 -1.12 -12.20
CA MET A 1 -6.33 -0.84 -10.94
C MET A 1 -5.87 -1.67 -9.75
N PRO A 2 -5.79 -3.03 -9.79
CA PRO A 2 -5.47 -3.81 -8.59
C PRO A 2 -4.11 -3.45 -7.98
N ILE A 3 -3.10 -3.19 -8.82
CA ILE A 3 -1.76 -2.76 -8.39
C ILE A 3 -1.81 -1.45 -7.58
N PHE A 4 -2.64 -0.49 -7.98
CA PHE A 4 -2.80 0.76 -7.23
C PHE A 4 -3.49 0.53 -5.87
N THR A 5 -4.55 -0.28 -5.85
CA THR A 5 -5.23 -0.66 -4.60
C THR A 5 -4.27 -1.34 -3.62
N LEU A 6 -3.39 -2.22 -4.12
CA LEU A 6 -2.36 -2.87 -3.32
C LEU A 6 -1.32 -1.87 -2.81
N GLY A 7 -0.86 -0.94 -3.64
CA GLY A 7 0.04 0.14 -3.21
C GLY A 7 -0.55 0.99 -2.08
N VAL A 8 -1.81 1.42 -2.22
CA VAL A 8 -2.54 2.16 -1.17
C VAL A 8 -2.71 1.33 0.10
N THR A 9 -3.01 0.03 -0.06
CA THR A 9 -3.12 -0.91 1.07
C THR A 9 -1.82 -0.98 1.87
N VAL A 10 -0.67 -1.09 1.20
CA VAL A 10 0.65 -1.14 1.86
C VAL A 10 0.95 0.15 2.61
N ILE A 11 0.60 1.32 2.05
CA ILE A 11 0.77 2.62 2.72
C ILE A 11 -0.13 2.69 3.97
N LEU A 12 -1.42 2.35 3.83
CA LEU A 12 -2.36 2.37 4.94
C LEU A 12 -1.98 1.40 6.06
N ALA A 13 -1.52 0.19 5.70
CA ALA A 13 -1.06 -0.81 6.68
C ALA A 13 0.13 -0.32 7.51
N ARG A 14 0.94 0.59 6.96
CA ARG A 14 2.08 1.19 7.66
C ARG A 14 1.72 2.40 8.50
N LEU A 15 0.75 3.19 8.05
CA LEU A 15 0.21 4.32 8.82
C LEU A 15 -0.59 3.85 10.04
N PHE A 16 -1.20 2.67 9.96
CA PHE A 16 -2.03 2.11 11.03
C PHE A 16 -1.53 0.71 11.45
N PRO A 17 -0.37 0.60 12.13
CA PRO A 17 0.17 -0.69 12.58
C PRO A 17 -0.56 -1.24 13.83
N TYR A 18 -1.57 -0.54 14.33
CA TYR A 18 -2.31 -0.86 15.54
C TYR A 18 -2.80 -2.31 15.64
N PRO A 19 -3.37 -2.94 14.58
CA PRO A 19 -3.85 -4.32 14.69
C PRO A 19 -2.72 -5.32 14.90
N ALA A 20 -1.59 -5.11 14.24
CA ALA A 20 -0.42 -5.98 14.31
C ALA A 20 0.25 -5.93 15.69
N LEU A 21 0.39 -4.72 16.24
CA LEU A 21 0.98 -4.49 17.56
C LEU A 21 0.12 -5.08 18.68
N TRP A 22 -1.20 -4.99 18.56
CA TRP A 22 -2.12 -5.58 19.52
C TRP A 22 -2.02 -7.11 19.57
N ILE A 23 -1.88 -7.76 18.42
CA ILE A 23 -1.75 -9.23 18.32
C ILE A 23 -0.36 -9.68 18.76
N ALA A 24 0.69 -8.94 18.38
CA ALA A 24 2.06 -9.24 18.81
C ALA A 24 2.23 -9.12 20.33
N GLY A 25 1.61 -8.13 20.97
CA GLY A 25 1.63 -7.98 22.43
C GLY A 25 0.91 -9.09 23.19
N ARG A 26 -0.03 -9.80 22.54
CA ARG A 26 -0.76 -10.94 23.12
C ARG A 26 -0.22 -12.30 22.71
N TYR A 27 0.92 -12.34 22.02
CA TYR A 27 1.53 -13.54 21.45
C TYR A 27 1.69 -14.67 22.46
N GLY A 28 2.24 -14.37 23.64
CA GLY A 28 2.51 -15.38 24.67
C GLY A 28 1.26 -16.00 25.31
N SER A 29 0.09 -15.37 25.20
CA SER A 29 -1.13 -15.82 25.86
C SER A 29 -2.10 -16.53 24.90
N PHE A 30 -2.05 -16.23 23.60
CA PHE A 30 -2.93 -16.84 22.59
C PHE A 30 -2.30 -18.00 21.81
N PHE A 31 -0.97 -18.05 21.68
CA PHE A 31 -0.30 -18.99 20.76
C PHE A 31 0.44 -20.14 21.44
N THR A 32 0.24 -20.38 22.74
CA THR A 32 0.77 -21.56 23.44
C THR A 32 0.28 -22.89 22.86
N HIS A 33 -0.83 -22.90 22.12
CA HIS A 33 -1.47 -24.11 21.58
C HIS A 33 -1.55 -24.16 20.04
N LEU A 34 -1.03 -23.17 19.32
CA LEU A 34 -1.11 -23.08 17.86
C LEU A 34 0.27 -23.28 17.21
N SER A 35 0.34 -24.05 16.12
CA SER A 35 1.60 -24.27 15.39
C SER A 35 2.23 -22.94 14.96
N PHE A 36 3.55 -22.85 15.13
CA PHE A 36 4.38 -21.66 14.88
C PHE A 36 4.16 -20.99 13.51
N VAL A 37 3.67 -21.76 12.53
CA VAL A 37 3.39 -21.32 11.15
C VAL A 37 2.13 -20.43 11.04
N TRP A 38 1.14 -20.61 11.92
CA TRP A 38 -0.11 -19.82 11.86
C TRP A 38 0.08 -18.37 12.29
N PHE A 39 1.04 -18.13 13.18
CA PHE A 39 1.31 -16.81 13.72
C PHE A 39 1.66 -15.76 12.64
N PRO A 40 2.65 -15.96 11.76
CA PRO A 40 2.98 -14.97 10.75
C PRO A 40 1.85 -14.78 9.73
N VAL A 41 1.00 -15.80 9.49
CA VAL A 41 -0.18 -15.68 8.63
C VAL A 41 -1.26 -14.79 9.27
N VAL A 42 -1.57 -15.02 10.55
CA VAL A 42 -2.56 -14.22 11.30
C VAL A 42 -2.11 -12.77 11.41
N ILE A 43 -0.83 -12.54 11.72
CA ILE A 43 -0.27 -11.18 11.74
C ILE A 43 -0.41 -10.53 10.37
N LEU A 44 -0.08 -11.24 9.29
CA LEU A 44 -0.17 -10.68 7.95
C LEU A 44 -1.62 -10.32 7.60
N LEU A 45 -2.59 -11.20 7.89
CA LEU A 45 -4.00 -10.92 7.70
C LEU A 45 -4.46 -9.70 8.53
N ALA A 46 -4.17 -9.67 9.83
CA ALA A 46 -4.58 -8.55 10.67
C ALA A 46 -3.94 -7.22 10.25
N THR A 47 -2.70 -7.27 9.75
CA THR A 47 -1.96 -6.07 9.31
C THR A 47 -2.50 -5.52 8.00
N TYR A 48 -2.82 -6.37 7.02
CA TYR A 48 -3.15 -5.94 5.65
C TYR A 48 -4.64 -5.98 5.31
N LEU A 49 -5.45 -6.78 6.01
CA LEU A 49 -6.88 -6.94 5.70
C LEU A 49 -7.70 -5.67 5.99
N PRO A 50 -7.62 -5.03 7.17
CA PRO A 50 -8.35 -3.78 7.40
C PRO A 50 -7.95 -2.66 6.42
N PRO A 51 -6.64 -2.41 6.17
CA PRO A 51 -6.18 -1.46 5.16
C PRO A 51 -6.67 -1.79 3.74
N ALA A 52 -6.74 -3.08 3.37
CA ALA A 52 -7.22 -3.50 2.06
C ALA A 52 -8.70 -3.16 1.88
N ILE A 53 -9.52 -3.40 2.91
CA ILE A 53 -10.95 -3.04 2.90
C ILE A 53 -11.09 -1.53 2.71
N VAL A 54 -10.35 -0.72 3.47
CA VAL A 54 -10.38 0.76 3.35
C VAL A 54 -9.91 1.21 1.96
N ALA A 55 -8.83 0.64 1.42
CA ALA A 55 -8.33 0.95 0.09
C ALA A 55 -9.35 0.60 -1.01
N ILE A 56 -10.05 -0.53 -0.89
CA ILE A 56 -11.11 -0.93 -1.82
C ILE A 56 -12.28 0.05 -1.75
N ILE A 57 -12.73 0.41 -0.54
CA ILE A 57 -13.80 1.39 -0.33
C ILE A 57 -13.41 2.74 -0.94
N PHE A 58 -12.18 3.20 -0.68
CA PHE A 58 -11.64 4.44 -1.24
C PHE A 58 -11.65 4.42 -2.77
N VAL A 59 -11.13 3.36 -3.40
CA VAL A 59 -11.09 3.23 -4.86
C VAL A 59 -12.50 3.23 -5.47
N ARG A 60 -13.45 2.55 -4.84
CA ARG A 60 -14.85 2.50 -5.29
C ARG A 60 -15.57 3.83 -5.10
N LYS A 61 -15.54 4.43 -3.91
CA LYS A 61 -16.21 5.71 -3.58
C LYS A 61 -15.61 6.89 -4.36
N ALA A 62 -14.30 6.88 -4.57
CA ALA A 62 -13.63 7.92 -5.33
C ALA A 62 -13.88 7.83 -6.85
N LYS A 63 -14.46 6.73 -7.34
CA LYS A 63 -14.65 6.42 -8.78
C LYS A 63 -13.34 6.58 -9.57
N LEU A 64 -12.23 6.18 -8.96
CA LEU A 64 -10.88 6.38 -9.50
C LEU A 64 -10.69 5.71 -10.87
N ARG A 65 -11.41 4.61 -11.14
CA ARG A 65 -11.40 3.91 -12.44
C ARG A 65 -11.79 4.81 -13.61
N ASN A 66 -12.71 5.74 -13.41
CA ASN A 66 -13.21 6.61 -14.47
C ASN A 66 -12.40 7.91 -14.61
N ARG A 67 -11.41 8.13 -13.74
CA ARG A 67 -10.65 9.39 -13.61
C ARG A 67 -9.18 9.25 -13.90
N LEU A 68 -8.72 8.01 -13.91
CA LEU A 68 -7.34 7.69 -14.23
C LEU A 68 -7.21 7.49 -15.73
N PRO A 69 -6.14 8.03 -16.34
CA PRO A 69 -5.83 7.77 -17.74
C PRO A 69 -5.57 6.28 -17.98
N HIS A 70 -5.76 5.83 -19.23
CA HIS A 70 -5.63 4.42 -19.62
C HIS A 70 -4.25 3.82 -19.27
N LYS A 71 -3.18 4.63 -19.33
CA LYS A 71 -1.88 4.34 -18.75
C LYS A 71 -1.78 5.01 -17.38
N ILE A 72 -1.78 4.21 -16.31
CA ILE A 72 -1.70 4.72 -14.93
C ILE A 72 -0.25 5.14 -14.64
N PRO A 73 0.04 6.45 -14.50
CA PRO A 73 1.38 6.88 -14.14
C PRO A 73 1.69 6.44 -12.71
N GLY A 74 2.87 5.85 -12.51
CA GLY A 74 3.27 5.31 -11.21
C GLY A 74 2.99 3.81 -11.03
N GLN A 75 2.38 3.12 -11.99
CA GLN A 75 2.17 1.66 -11.88
C GLN A 75 3.49 0.88 -11.77
N THR A 76 4.50 1.23 -12.57
CA THR A 76 5.81 0.57 -12.56
C THR A 76 6.53 0.65 -11.21
N PRO A 77 6.70 1.84 -10.59
CA PRO A 77 7.34 1.90 -9.27
C PRO A 77 6.53 1.20 -8.18
N ILE A 78 5.18 1.23 -8.23
CA ILE A 78 4.37 0.43 -7.28
C ILE A 78 4.66 -1.06 -7.46
N LEU A 79 4.70 -1.55 -8.71
CA LEU A 79 4.96 -2.95 -9.00
C LEU A 79 6.35 -3.39 -8.53
N ILE A 80 7.39 -2.61 -8.82
CA ILE A 80 8.77 -2.90 -8.38
C ILE A 80 8.84 -2.92 -6.85
N GLY A 81 8.21 -1.96 -6.17
CA GLY A 81 8.15 -1.94 -4.71
C GLY A 81 7.41 -3.15 -4.13
N LEU A 82 6.30 -3.58 -4.73
CA LEU A 82 5.61 -4.81 -4.33
C LEU A 82 6.48 -6.05 -4.53
N ILE A 83 7.20 -6.15 -5.65
CA ILE A 83 8.13 -7.25 -5.91
C ILE A 83 9.24 -7.29 -4.85
N LEU A 84 9.82 -6.16 -4.47
CA LEU A 84 10.82 -6.08 -3.40
C LEU A 84 10.28 -6.57 -2.05
N ILE A 85 9.03 -6.23 -1.71
CA ILE A 85 8.38 -6.71 -0.47
C ILE A 85 8.19 -8.23 -0.53
N VAL A 86 7.71 -8.77 -1.65
CA VAL A 86 7.53 -10.22 -1.83
C VAL A 86 8.87 -10.95 -1.76
N LEU A 87 9.90 -10.41 -2.42
CA LEU A 87 11.25 -10.98 -2.46
C LEU A 87 11.86 -11.05 -1.06
N TYR A 88 11.51 -10.14 -0.16
CA TYR A 88 11.89 -10.23 1.25
C TYR A 88 11.00 -11.18 2.07
N MET A 89 9.68 -11.13 1.86
CA MET A 89 8.73 -11.91 2.65
C MET A 89 8.86 -13.41 2.40
N VAL A 90 9.08 -13.85 1.16
CA VAL A 90 9.17 -15.29 0.83
C VAL A 90 10.32 -15.98 1.59
N PRO A 91 11.58 -15.47 1.54
CA PRO A 91 12.67 -16.00 2.36
C PRO A 91 12.38 -15.90 3.86
N ARG A 92 11.72 -14.83 4.34
CA ARG A 92 11.40 -14.68 5.76
C ARG A 92 10.39 -15.73 6.24
N PHE A 93 9.37 -16.03 5.44
CA PHE A 93 8.40 -17.09 5.72
C PHE A 93 9.09 -18.45 5.73
N TYR A 94 9.92 -18.75 4.74
CA TYR A 94 10.69 -19.98 4.68
C TYR A 94 11.67 -20.12 5.85
N ALA A 95 12.38 -19.06 6.21
CA ALA A 95 13.29 -19.06 7.36
C ALA A 95 12.55 -19.25 8.70
N SER A 96 11.26 -18.88 8.77
CA SER A 96 10.42 -19.07 9.97
C SER A 96 9.95 -20.52 10.13
N THR A 97 10.10 -21.39 9.13
CA THR A 97 9.81 -22.84 9.27
C THR A 97 11.01 -23.61 9.82
N ILE A 98 12.19 -22.98 9.93
CA ILE A 98 13.39 -23.61 10.46
C ILE A 98 13.39 -23.49 12.00
N PRO A 99 13.42 -24.62 12.75
CA PRO A 99 13.45 -24.59 14.21
C PRO A 99 14.72 -23.89 14.73
N GLY A 100 14.59 -23.17 15.84
CA GLY A 100 15.68 -22.41 16.47
C GLY A 100 15.73 -20.92 16.12
N GLY A 101 14.90 -20.42 15.19
CA GLY A 101 14.66 -18.98 14.98
C GLY A 101 15.82 -18.16 14.40
N GLY A 102 17.06 -18.68 14.40
CA GLY A 102 18.25 -17.98 13.92
C GLY A 102 18.18 -17.59 12.44
N ALA A 103 17.63 -18.47 11.59
CA ALA A 103 17.45 -18.17 10.17
C ALA A 103 16.50 -16.96 9.96
N ALA A 104 15.36 -16.93 10.66
CA ALA A 104 14.42 -15.83 10.59
C ALA A 104 15.02 -14.50 11.13
N TYR A 105 15.90 -14.60 12.13
CA TYR A 105 16.64 -13.45 12.65
C TYR A 105 17.61 -12.86 11.61
N VAL A 106 18.44 -13.69 10.98
CA VAL A 106 19.39 -13.24 9.93
C VAL A 106 18.66 -12.58 8.77
N VAL A 107 17.58 -13.19 8.27
CA VAL A 107 16.77 -12.59 7.20
C VAL A 107 16.16 -11.25 7.64
N SER A 108 15.77 -11.11 8.91
CA SER A 108 15.21 -9.86 9.44
C SER A 108 16.23 -8.72 9.49
N ILE A 109 17.52 -9.00 9.70
CA ILE A 109 18.60 -7.98 9.69
C ILE A 109 18.71 -7.32 8.31
N TYR A 110 18.57 -8.10 7.24
CA TYR A 110 18.61 -7.58 5.88
C TYR A 110 17.28 -6.97 5.42
N GLY A 111 16.21 -7.12 6.21
CA GLY A 111 14.88 -6.60 5.88
C GLY A 111 14.82 -5.11 5.53
N PRO A 112 15.50 -4.20 6.25
CA PRO A 112 15.52 -2.79 5.92
C PRO A 112 16.02 -2.49 4.49
N LEU A 113 16.98 -3.27 3.96
CA LEU A 113 17.52 -3.07 2.61
C LEU A 113 16.50 -3.30 1.50
N PHE A 114 15.50 -4.15 1.73
CA PHE A 114 14.42 -4.39 0.77
C PHE A 114 13.20 -3.53 1.07
N ILE A 115 12.85 -3.41 2.35
CA ILE A 115 11.65 -2.72 2.80
C ILE A 115 11.75 -1.22 2.54
N ILE A 116 12.85 -0.56 2.90
CA ILE A 116 12.97 0.90 2.75
C ILE A 116 12.81 1.34 1.29
N PRO A 117 13.58 0.81 0.31
CA PRO A 117 13.43 1.23 -1.09
C PRO A 117 12.06 0.85 -1.65
N ALA A 118 11.50 -0.31 -1.28
CA ALA A 118 10.15 -0.68 -1.68
C ALA A 118 9.11 0.37 -1.25
N ASN A 119 9.24 0.90 -0.05
CA ASN A 119 8.30 1.88 0.49
C ASN A 119 8.37 3.20 -0.26
N ILE A 120 9.59 3.67 -0.52
CA ILE A 120 9.84 4.89 -1.27
C ILE A 120 9.22 4.75 -2.66
N LEU A 121 9.43 3.62 -3.33
CA LEU A 121 8.85 3.33 -4.65
C LEU A 121 7.31 3.29 -4.63
N ILE A 122 6.71 2.63 -3.64
CA ILE A 122 5.25 2.56 -3.50
C ILE A 122 4.66 3.94 -3.22
N ILE A 123 5.26 4.73 -2.31
CA ILE A 123 4.81 6.09 -2.01
C ILE A 123 4.91 6.97 -3.26
N MET A 124 6.05 6.99 -3.94
CA MET A 124 6.22 7.76 -5.18
C MET A 124 5.20 7.36 -6.24
N GLY A 125 4.97 6.06 -6.41
CA GLY A 125 4.04 5.54 -7.40
C GLY A 125 2.59 5.90 -7.08
N VAL A 126 2.15 5.72 -5.83
CA VAL A 126 0.80 6.09 -5.38
C VAL A 126 0.58 7.60 -5.49
N THR A 127 1.55 8.42 -5.07
CA THR A 127 1.47 9.88 -5.19
C THR A 127 1.38 10.32 -6.66
N LYS A 128 2.20 9.76 -7.55
CA LYS A 128 2.09 10.03 -9.00
C LYS A 128 0.74 9.64 -9.56
N THR A 129 0.20 8.48 -9.15
CA THR A 129 -1.13 8.06 -9.57
C THR A 129 -2.21 9.01 -9.05
N LEU A 130 -2.13 9.46 -7.79
CA LEU A 130 -3.08 10.41 -7.21
C LEU A 130 -3.02 11.78 -7.88
N LEU A 131 -1.82 12.31 -8.15
CA LEU A 131 -1.66 13.59 -8.86
C LEU A 131 -2.20 13.56 -10.29
N ALA A 132 -2.16 12.39 -10.93
CA ALA A 132 -2.73 12.20 -12.26
C ALA A 132 -4.26 12.01 -12.28
N THR A 133 -4.91 11.98 -11.11
CA THR A 133 -6.38 11.88 -11.07
C THR A 133 -7.01 13.22 -11.39
N LEU A 134 -7.91 13.23 -12.39
CA LEU A 134 -8.62 14.44 -12.78
C LEU A 134 -9.46 14.99 -11.59
N PRO A 135 -9.41 16.31 -11.31
CA PRO A 135 -10.16 16.92 -10.22
C PRO A 135 -11.69 16.79 -10.42
N ARG A 136 -12.45 16.76 -9.32
CA ARG A 136 -13.93 16.75 -9.33
C ARG A 136 -14.55 18.10 -9.69
N LEU A 137 -13.74 19.17 -9.70
CA LEU A 137 -14.26 20.52 -9.78
C LEU A 137 -14.71 20.80 -11.22
N PRO A 138 -15.97 21.23 -11.43
CA PRO A 138 -16.35 21.80 -12.71
C PRO A 138 -15.47 23.03 -12.95
N ILE A 139 -14.66 22.98 -14.00
CA ILE A 139 -13.99 24.15 -14.55
C ILE A 139 -15.11 25.05 -15.09
N HIS A 140 -15.71 25.88 -14.25
CA HIS A 140 -16.85 26.72 -14.64
C HIS A 140 -16.66 28.22 -14.44
N SER A 141 -15.43 28.71 -14.16
CA SER A 141 -15.29 30.15 -13.88
C SER A 141 -14.02 30.84 -14.37
N ALA A 142 -12.99 30.15 -14.87
CA ALA A 142 -11.74 30.83 -15.25
C ALA A 142 -11.72 31.36 -16.70
N ARG A 143 -12.68 30.98 -17.57
CA ARG A 143 -12.67 31.36 -18.99
C ARG A 143 -13.67 32.44 -19.38
N THR A 144 -14.61 32.78 -18.50
CA THR A 144 -15.64 33.80 -18.80
C THR A 144 -15.24 35.21 -18.33
N ALA A 145 -14.22 35.35 -17.47
CA ALA A 145 -13.73 36.66 -16.99
C ALA A 145 -12.63 37.29 -17.88
N ALA A 146 -12.04 36.55 -18.82
CA ALA A 146 -10.94 37.02 -19.67
C ALA A 146 -11.34 37.36 -21.11
N GLY A 147 -12.66 37.41 -21.40
CA GLY A 147 -13.19 37.49 -22.77
C GLY A 147 -14.24 38.56 -23.00
N TYR A 148 -14.29 39.63 -22.19
CA TYR A 148 -15.09 40.81 -22.51
C TYR A 148 -14.15 41.96 -22.93
N VAL A 149 -13.90 42.05 -24.24
CA VAL A 149 -13.40 43.25 -24.90
C VAL A 149 -14.56 43.79 -25.74
N PRO A 150 -14.94 45.08 -25.61
CA PRO A 150 -16.19 45.61 -26.14
C PRO A 150 -16.13 45.69 -27.67
N LYS A 151 -17.23 45.31 -28.34
CA LYS A 151 -17.44 45.72 -29.73
C LYS A 151 -17.97 47.16 -29.73
N GLN A 152 -17.13 48.07 -30.18
CA GLN A 152 -17.53 49.36 -30.72
C GLN A 152 -18.29 49.15 -32.03
N GLY A 153 -19.39 49.88 -32.19
CA GLY A 153 -20.22 49.97 -33.38
C GLY A 153 -21.30 50.99 -33.13
#